data_AF-A0A2V8A901-F1
#
_entry.id   AF-A0A2V8A901-F1
#
_cell.length_a   1.000
_cell.length_b   1.000
_cell.length_c   1.000
_cell.angle_alpha   90.00
_cell.angle_beta   90.00
_cell.angle_gamma   90.00
#
_symmetry.space_group_name_H-M   'P 1'
#
loop_
_entity.id
_entity.type
_entity.pdbx_description
1 polymer ?
#
loop_
_entity_poly.entity_id
_entity_poly.type
_entity_poly.pdbx_seq_one_letter_code
_entity_poly.pdbx_strand_id
1 'polypeptide(L)'
;MRKIAAVARKEFRQIARDPRTLMTLLFVPLFVLLLYGYALNFDIRHIRLAVDDRDRTPESRSLVAAFVNSGYFDLVAAVDADPKKAVVSDRPAATELMDRNDVR
;
A
#
# COMPACT_ATOMS: atom_id res chain seq x y z
N MET A 1 38.03 28.02 -8.00
CA MET A 1 37.09 27.05 -8.61
C MET A 1 37.75 25.97 -9.50
N ARG A 2 38.79 26.29 -10.31
CA ARG A 2 39.43 25.30 -11.23
C ARG A 2 40.01 24.04 -10.57
N LYS A 3 40.56 24.16 -9.34
CA LYS A 3 41.15 23.03 -8.61
C LYS A 3 40.10 21.98 -8.19
N ILE A 4 38.92 22.44 -7.75
CA ILE A 4 37.83 21.56 -7.30
C ILE A 4 37.32 20.72 -8.47
N ALA A 5 37.13 21.34 -9.65
CA ALA A 5 36.71 20.63 -10.85
C ALA A 5 37.73 19.57 -11.31
N ALA A 6 39.03 19.86 -11.18
CA ALA A 6 40.09 18.90 -11.51
C ALA A 6 40.07 17.67 -10.59
N VAL A 7 39.87 17.89 -9.28
CA VAL A 7 39.75 16.81 -8.29
C VAL A 7 38.48 16.00 -8.53
N ALA A 8 37.32 16.66 -8.72
CA ALA A 8 36.06 15.98 -9.01
C ALA A 8 36.16 15.07 -10.24
N ARG A 9 36.80 15.54 -11.32
CA ARG A 9 37.02 14.74 -12.55
C ARG A 9 37.95 13.55 -12.34
N LYS A 10 38.95 13.67 -11.44
CA LYS A 10 39.82 12.54 -11.06
C LYS A 10 39.02 11.47 -10.33
N GLU A 11 38.28 11.86 -9.29
CA GLU A 11 37.50 10.94 -8.47
C GLU A 11 36.39 10.26 -9.28
N PHE A 12 35.70 11.01 -10.15
CA PHE A 12 34.65 10.43 -11.01
C PHE A 12 35.20 9.35 -11.95
N ARG A 13 36.40 9.58 -12.50
CA ARG A 13 37.08 8.58 -13.35
C ARG A 13 37.55 7.38 -12.54
N GLN A 14 37.95 7.59 -11.29
CA GLN A 14 38.37 6.52 -10.38
C GLN A 14 37.19 5.63 -10.00
N ILE A 15 36.06 6.23 -9.62
CA ILE A 15 34.79 5.53 -9.34
C ILE A 15 34.31 4.77 -10.59
N ALA A 16 34.34 5.40 -11.77
CA ALA A 16 33.90 4.76 -13.01
C ALA A 16 34.78 3.58 -13.46
N ARG A 17 36.05 3.52 -13.04
CA ARG A 17 36.97 2.42 -13.35
C ARG A 17 37.00 1.33 -12.29
N ASP A 18 36.46 1.59 -11.10
CA ASP A 18 36.37 0.59 -10.04
C ASP A 18 35.01 -0.12 -10.12
N PRO A 19 34.95 -1.35 -10.67
CA PRO A 19 33.71 -2.08 -10.84
C PRO A 19 33.04 -2.39 -9.49
N ARG A 20 33.78 -2.51 -8.38
CA ARG A 20 33.17 -2.76 -7.06
C ARG A 20 32.41 -1.52 -6.59
N THR A 21 33.02 -0.36 -6.70
CA THR A 21 32.38 0.91 -6.32
C THR A 21 31.16 1.18 -7.19
N LEU A 22 31.27 0.96 -8.51
CA LEU A 22 30.14 1.11 -9.43
C LEU A 22 29.02 0.10 -9.12
N MET A 23 29.38 -1.15 -8.78
CA MET A 23 28.40 -2.17 -8.42
C MET A 23 27.65 -1.77 -7.16
N THR A 24 28.31 -1.34 -6.08
CA THR A 24 27.62 -0.92 -4.85
C THR A 24 26.72 0.29 -5.10
N LEU A 25 27.19 1.27 -5.89
CA LEU A 25 26.43 2.48 -6.25
C LEU A 25 25.11 2.15 -6.98
N LEU A 26 25.10 1.12 -7.81
CA LEU A 26 23.91 0.71 -8.58
C LEU A 26 23.11 -0.40 -7.90
N PHE A 27 23.78 -1.37 -7.28
CA PHE A 27 23.17 -2.56 -6.69
C PHE A 27 22.33 -2.22 -5.47
N VAL A 28 22.83 -1.40 -4.54
CA VAL A 28 22.08 -1.03 -3.33
C VAL A 28 20.75 -0.35 -3.69
N PRO A 29 20.72 0.73 -4.49
CA PRO A 29 19.45 1.36 -4.85
C PRO A 29 18.57 0.46 -5.71
N LEU A 30 19.13 -0.36 -6.61
CA LEU A 30 18.35 -1.29 -7.42
C LEU A 30 17.73 -2.40 -6.55
N PHE A 31 18.48 -2.95 -5.60
CA PHE A 31 17.99 -3.96 -4.69
C PHE A 31 16.87 -3.43 -3.80
N VAL A 32 17.04 -2.21 -3.26
CA VAL A 32 16.00 -1.53 -2.49
C VAL A 32 14.76 -1.28 -3.35
N LEU A 33 14.93 -0.83 -4.60
CA LEU A 33 13.83 -0.62 -5.53
C LEU A 33 13.09 -1.93 -5.84
N LEU A 34 13.81 -3.04 -6.05
CA LEU A 34 13.21 -4.35 -6.28
C LEU A 34 12.49 -4.86 -5.04
N LEU A 35 13.08 -4.68 -3.86
CA LEU A 35 12.43 -5.05 -2.60
C LEU A 35 11.16 -4.25 -2.39
N TYR A 36 11.17 -2.92 -2.62
CA TYR A 36 9.96 -2.12 -2.56
C TYR A 36 8.98 -2.48 -3.67
N GLY A 37 9.43 -2.71 -4.90
CA GLY A 37 8.56 -3.13 -6.01
C GLY A 37 7.89 -4.48 -5.77
N TYR A 38 8.56 -5.39 -5.05
CA TYR A 38 8.03 -6.69 -4.67
C TYR A 38 7.16 -6.62 -3.40
N ALA A 39 7.57 -5.84 -2.39
CA ALA A 39 6.89 -5.71 -1.11
C ALA A 39 5.67 -4.76 -1.17
N LEU A 40 5.68 -3.80 -2.09
CA LEU A 40 4.49 -3.05 -2.46
C LEU A 40 3.57 -4.02 -3.19
N ASN A 41 2.61 -4.59 -2.46
CA ASN A 41 1.42 -5.15 -3.08
C ASN A 41 0.79 -4.03 -3.91
N PHE A 42 0.97 -4.06 -5.23
CA PHE A 42 0.24 -3.22 -6.18
C PHE A 42 -1.25 -3.63 -6.26
N ASP A 43 -1.82 -4.09 -5.15
CA ASP A 43 -3.25 -4.29 -5.00
C ASP A 43 -3.85 -2.95 -4.60
N ILE A 44 -3.94 -2.03 -5.57
CA ILE A 44 -4.71 -0.79 -5.46
C ILE A 44 -6.21 -1.10 -5.53
N ARG A 45 -6.57 -2.37 -5.76
CA ARG A 45 -7.92 -2.90 -5.62
C ARG A 45 -8.05 -3.38 -4.17
N HIS A 46 -9.23 -3.23 -3.57
CA HIS A 46 -9.49 -3.52 -2.15
C HIS A 46 -9.05 -2.46 -1.14
N ILE A 47 -9.00 -1.18 -1.53
CA ILE A 47 -8.84 -0.10 -0.56
C ILE A 47 -10.11 -0.03 0.30
N ARG A 48 -9.97 -0.29 1.60
CA ARG A 48 -11.09 -0.25 2.55
C ARG A 48 -11.68 1.16 2.63
N LEU A 49 -12.91 1.32 2.14
CA LEU A 49 -13.68 2.57 2.17
C LEU A 49 -14.76 2.49 3.23
N ALA A 50 -14.83 3.49 4.12
CA ALA A 50 -15.92 3.69 5.05
C ALA A 50 -16.60 5.02 4.72
N VAL A 51 -17.93 5.01 4.64
CA VAL A 51 -18.73 6.19 4.28
C VAL A 51 -19.69 6.55 5.41
N ASP A 52 -19.70 7.82 5.79
CA ASP A 52 -20.68 8.45 6.71
C ASP A 52 -21.58 9.38 5.90
N ASP A 53 -22.71 8.86 5.41
CA ASP A 53 -23.70 9.64 4.64
C ASP A 53 -24.70 10.34 5.57
N ARG A 54 -24.43 11.60 5.87
CA ARG A 54 -25.27 12.44 6.75
C ARG A 54 -26.42 13.13 6.03
N ASP A 55 -26.28 13.31 4.72
CA ASP A 55 -27.23 14.08 3.90
C ASP A 55 -28.34 13.18 3.33
N ARG A 56 -28.05 11.88 3.12
CA ARG A 56 -29.00 10.84 2.65
C ARG A 56 -29.72 11.18 1.34
N THR A 57 -29.13 12.09 0.59
CA THR A 57 -29.63 12.56 -0.70
C THR A 57 -29.34 11.52 -1.80
N PRO A 58 -30.16 11.46 -2.86
CA PRO A 58 -29.88 10.63 -4.03
C PRO A 58 -28.50 10.89 -4.65
N GLU A 59 -28.04 12.13 -4.58
CA GLU A 59 -26.73 12.60 -5.04
C GLU A 59 -25.59 12.04 -4.18
N SER A 60 -25.75 12.02 -2.85
CA SER A 60 -24.79 11.39 -1.94
C SER A 60 -24.65 9.89 -2.23
N ARG A 61 -25.77 9.20 -2.42
CA ARG A 61 -25.77 7.76 -2.75
C ARG A 61 -25.16 7.44 -4.11
N SER A 62 -25.36 8.30 -5.12
CA SER A 62 -24.76 8.09 -6.44
C SER A 62 -23.24 8.30 -6.42
N LEU A 63 -22.74 9.24 -5.62
CA LEU A 63 -21.32 9.46 -5.39
C LEU A 63 -20.67 8.22 -4.75
N VAL A 64 -21.27 7.69 -3.68
CA VAL A 64 -20.79 6.48 -3.01
C VAL A 64 -20.77 5.29 -3.97
N ALA A 65 -21.84 5.11 -4.76
CA ALA A 65 -21.91 4.06 -5.78
C ALA A 65 -20.81 4.22 -6.84
N ALA A 66 -20.45 5.44 -7.25
CA ALA A 66 -19.37 5.68 -8.19
C ALA A 66 -17.99 5.25 -7.63
N PHE A 67 -17.74 5.49 -6.34
CA PHE A 67 -16.50 5.05 -5.69
C PHE A 67 -16.41 3.53 -5.60
N VAL A 68 -17.50 2.84 -5.24
CA VAL A 68 -17.53 1.38 -5.16
C VAL A 68 -17.43 0.75 -6.55
N ASN A 69 -18.16 1.29 -7.55
CA ASN A 69 -18.16 0.76 -8.91
C ASN A 69 -16.84 1.01 -9.67
N SER A 70 -15.96 1.88 -9.14
CA SER A 70 -14.63 2.11 -9.71
C SER A 70 -13.70 0.89 -9.56
N GLY A 71 -14.03 -0.08 -8.68
CA GLY A 71 -13.26 -1.31 -8.48
C GLY A 71 -11.95 -1.12 -7.69
N TYR A 72 -11.64 0.09 -7.25
CA TYR A 72 -10.49 0.39 -6.39
C TYR A 72 -10.83 0.30 -4.90
N PHE A 73 -12.11 0.52 -4.55
CA PHE A 73 -12.55 0.66 -3.17
C PHE A 73 -13.57 -0.42 -2.80
N ASP A 74 -13.32 -1.10 -1.70
CA ASP A 74 -14.29 -2.00 -1.09
C ASP A 74 -15.01 -1.26 0.04
N LEU A 75 -16.32 -1.14 -0.05
CA LEU A 75 -17.12 -0.54 1.02
C LEU A 75 -17.17 -1.50 2.22
N VAL A 76 -16.43 -1.20 3.29
CA VAL A 76 -16.32 -2.05 4.47
C VAL A 76 -17.32 -1.66 5.56
N ALA A 77 -17.74 -0.40 5.58
CA ALA A 77 -18.76 0.09 6.49
C ALA A 77 -19.53 1.27 5.87
N ALA A 78 -20.85 1.16 5.85
CA ALA A 78 -21.74 2.30 5.78
C ALA A 78 -22.15 2.63 7.22
N VAL A 79 -21.72 3.79 7.73
CA VAL A 79 -22.04 4.25 9.09
C VAL A 79 -23.45 4.82 9.09
N ASP A 80 -24.43 3.99 8.72
CA ASP A 80 -25.84 4.36 8.75
C ASP A 80 -26.32 4.35 10.21
N ALA A 81 -26.18 5.48 10.89
CA ALA A 81 -26.90 5.93 12.09
C ALA A 81 -27.17 4.94 13.25
N ASP A 82 -26.51 3.79 13.29
CA ASP A 82 -26.44 2.93 14.45
C ASP A 82 -24.96 2.77 14.83
N PRO A 83 -24.49 3.47 15.89
CA PRO A 83 -23.09 3.43 16.32
C PRO A 83 -22.62 2.02 16.74
N LYS A 84 -23.49 1.01 16.71
CA LYS A 84 -23.18 -0.39 17.03
C LYS A 84 -22.67 -1.23 15.84
N LYS A 85 -22.71 -0.75 14.59
CA LYS A 85 -22.18 -1.50 13.43
C LYS A 85 -20.76 -1.09 13.01
N ALA A 86 -20.22 -0.01 13.57
CA ALA A 86 -18.86 0.44 13.31
C ALA A 86 -17.79 -0.33 14.10
N VAL A 87 -18.20 -1.26 14.98
CA VAL A 87 -17.30 -2.04 15.82
C VAL A 87 -17.19 -3.44 15.24
N VAL A 88 -16.04 -3.69 14.59
CA VAL A 88 -15.46 -5.03 14.36
C VAL A 88 -16.10 -5.85 13.24
N SER A 89 -15.67 -5.58 12.00
CA SER A 89 -15.41 -6.65 11.03
C SER A 89 -13.90 -6.95 11.02
N ASP A 90 -13.39 -7.31 12.19
CA ASP A 90 -12.07 -7.94 12.37
C ASP A 90 -12.32 -9.38 12.86
N ARG A 91 -13.08 -10.15 12.07
CA ARG A 91 -13.15 -11.60 12.21
C ARG A 91 -12.25 -12.21 11.14
N PRO A 92 -11.02 -12.63 11.45
CA PRO A 92 -10.34 -13.59 10.60
C PRO A 92 -11.18 -14.86 10.57
N ALA A 93 -11.35 -15.43 9.38
CA ALA A 93 -12.17 -16.60 9.06
C ALA A 93 -11.67 -17.93 9.70
N ALA A 94 -11.13 -17.91 10.91
CA ALA A 94 -10.46 -19.05 11.55
C ALA A 94 -11.21 -19.66 12.75
N THR A 95 -12.28 -19.06 13.25
CA THR A 95 -12.97 -19.58 14.45
C THR A 95 -14.09 -20.60 14.16
N GLU A 96 -14.42 -20.86 12.89
CA GLU A 96 -15.57 -21.73 12.54
C GLU A 96 -15.19 -23.22 12.32
N LEU A 97 -13.92 -23.59 12.45
CA LEU A 97 -13.47 -24.99 12.24
C LEU A 97 -13.00 -25.71 13.53
N MET A 98 -13.11 -25.09 14.70
CA MET A 98 -12.60 -25.66 15.97
C MET A 98 -13.66 -25.74 17.07
N ASP A 99 -14.95 -25.91 16.71
CA ASP A 99 -16.04 -26.17 17.66
C ASP A 99 -17.08 -27.17 17.11
N ARG A 100 -16.63 -28.09 16.25
CA ARG A 100 -17.46 -29.21 15.74
C ARG A 100 -16.88 -30.58 16.01
N ASN A 101 -15.89 -30.66 16.90
CA ASN A 101 -15.24 -31.93 17.18
C ASN A 101 -14.67 -31.96 18.60
N ASP A 102 -15.54 -31.83 19.61
CA ASP A 102 -15.25 -32.36 20.94
C ASP A 102 -16.52 -32.91 21.62
N VAL A 103 -16.61 -34.24 21.51
CA VAL A 103 -16.99 -35.20 22.56
C VAL A 103 -18.44 -35.27 23.05
N ARG A 104 -19.09 -36.34 22.54
CA ARG A 104 -20.14 -37.21 23.13
C ARG A 104 -21.55 -36.67 23.33
#